data_AF-A0ABD7YSK1-F1
#
_entry.id   AF-A0ABD7YSK1-F1
#
_cell.length_a   1.000
_cell.length_b   1.000
_cell.length_c   1.000
_cell.angle_alpha   90.00
_cell.angle_beta   90.00
_cell.angle_gamma   90.00
#
_symmetry.space_group_name_H-M   'P 1'
#
loop_
_entity.id
_entity.type
_entity.pdbx_description
1 polymer ?
#
loop_
_entity_poly.entity_id
_entity_poly.type
_entity_poly.pdbx_seq_one_letter_code
_entity_poly.pdbx_strand_id
1 'polypeptide(L)' 'MMTQMQMLHIFWDMWGNHDLSFYRVYVECGAITKEQYKEITGVDYDTPTVAQTV' A
#
# COMPACT_ATOMS: atom_id res chain seq x y z
N MET A 1 20.79 -0.28 -3.54
CA MET A 1 19.56 0.26 -4.13
C MET A 1 18.42 -0.13 -3.21
N MET A 2 17.53 0.80 -2.86
CA MET A 2 16.42 0.53 -1.93
C MET A 2 15.38 -0.40 -2.60
N THR A 3 14.80 -1.32 -1.84
CA THR A 3 13.74 -2.20 -2.36
C THR A 3 12.40 -1.47 -2.43
N GLN A 4 11.45 -2.01 -3.20
CA GLN A 4 10.10 -1.45 -3.29
C GLN A 4 9.42 -1.40 -1.91
N MET A 5 9.54 -2.47 -1.11
CA MET A 5 9.01 -2.52 0.26
C MET A 5 9.58 -1.42 1.14
N GLN A 6 10.90 -1.24 1.14
CA GLN A 6 11.55 -0.20 1.96
C GLN A 6 11.07 1.20 1.60
N MET A 7 10.89 1.48 0.31
CA MET A 7 10.37 2.76 -0.17
C MET A 7 8.93 3.00 0.29
N LEU A 8 8.08 1.98 0.18
CA LEU A 8 6.67 2.07 0.57
C LEU A 8 6.48 2.24 2.09
N HIS A 9 7.35 1.62 2.90
CA HIS A 9 7.41 1.89 4.33
C HIS A 9 7.81 3.33 4.64
N ILE A 10 8.78 3.91 3.92
CA ILE A 10 9.11 5.33 4.10
C ILE A 10 7.89 6.21 3.79
N PHE A 11 7.17 5.93 2.70
CA PHE A 11 5.98 6.69 2.35
C PHE A 11 4.89 6.59 3.42
N TRP A 12 4.72 5.42 4.01
CA TRP A 12 3.73 5.18 5.05
C TRP A 12 4.15 5.79 6.39
N ASP A 13 5.31 5.37 6.92
CA ASP A 13 5.77 5.66 8.28
C ASP A 13 6.39 7.05 8.44
N MET A 14 7.12 7.52 7.42
CA MET A 14 7.84 8.80 7.51
C MET A 14 7.10 9.95 6.84
N TRP A 15 6.42 9.69 5.73
CA TRP A 15 5.77 10.74 4.92
C TRP A 15 4.25 10.77 5.10
N GLY A 16 3.67 9.82 5.84
CA GLY A 16 2.26 9.81 6.22
C GLY A 16 1.28 9.60 5.08
N ASN A 17 1.71 9.00 3.97
CA ASN A 17 0.79 8.65 2.89
C ASN A 17 -0.01 7.41 3.30
N HIS A 18 -1.26 7.61 3.73
CA HIS A 18 -2.15 6.52 4.12
C HIS A 18 -3.27 6.25 3.11
N ASP A 19 -3.14 6.75 1.87
CA ASP A 19 -4.07 6.43 0.80
C ASP A 19 -3.90 4.96 0.36
N LEU A 20 -4.85 4.12 0.77
CA LEU A 20 -4.89 2.70 0.42
C LEU A 20 -4.88 2.45 -1.09
N SER A 21 -5.43 3.36 -1.89
CA SER A 21 -5.49 3.23 -3.36
C SER A 21 -4.09 3.32 -3.97
N PHE A 22 -3.25 4.19 -3.42
CA PHE A 22 -1.84 4.32 -3.82
C PHE A 22 -1.10 2.98 -3.68
N TYR A 23 -1.25 2.29 -2.55
CA TYR A 23 -0.58 1.00 -2.30
C TYR A 23 -1.18 -0.15 -3.11
N ARG A 24 -2.48 -0.10 -3.43
CA ARG A 24 -3.13 -1.11 -4.28
C ARG A 24 -2.54 -1.16 -5.69
N VAL A 25 -2.17 0.00 -6.26
CA VAL A 25 -1.53 0.06 -7.58
C VAL A 25 -0.24 -0.76 -7.62
N TYR A 26 0.54 -0.79 -6.53
CA TYR A 26 1.76 -1.61 -6.48
C TYR A 26 1.48 -3.11 -6.47
N VAL A 27 0.34 -3.53 -5.92
CA VAL A 27 -0.12 -4.93 -6.02
C VAL A 27 -0.54 -5.24 -7.45
N GLU A 28 -1.30 -4.35 -8.09
CA GLU A 28 -1.80 -4.51 -9.46
C GLU A 28 -0.67 -4.53 -10.49
N CYS A 29 0.39 -3.77 -10.27
CA CYS A 29 1.61 -3.81 -11.09
C CYS A 29 2.52 -5.00 -10.79
N GLY A 30 2.18 -5.87 -9.82
CA GLY A 30 3.00 -6.99 -9.40
C GLY A 30 4.31 -6.58 -8.69
N ALA A 31 4.40 -5.33 -8.23
CA ALA A 31 5.57 -4.80 -7.55
C ALA A 31 5.63 -5.24 -6.07
N ILE A 32 4.47 -5.50 -5.46
CA ILE A 32 4.32 -6.13 -4.14
C ILE A 32 3.19 -7.17 -4.16
N THR A 33 3.17 -8.06 -3.19
CA THR A 33 2.09 -9.03 -3.00
C THR A 33 0.93 -8.44 -2.17
N LYS A 34 -0.22 -9.13 -2.17
CA LYS A 34 -1.34 -8.78 -1.26
C LYS A 34 -0.96 -8.86 0.22
N GLU A 35 -0.05 -9.77 0.58
CA GLU A 35 0.46 -9.92 1.95
C GLU A 35 1.32 -8.72 2.35
N GLN A 36 2.20 -8.28 1.43
CA GLN A 36 3.02 -7.09 1.61
C GLN A 36 2.19 -5.81 1.70
N TYR A 37 1.09 -5.72 0.96
CA TYR A 37 0.13 -4.63 1.11
C TYR A 37 -0.43 -4.56 2.54
N LYS A 38 -0.81 -5.71 3.11
CA LYS A 38 -1.29 -5.79 4.49
C LYS A 38 -0.21 -5.47 5.50
N GLU A 39 1.04 -5.87 5.24
CA GLU A 39 2.19 -5.54 6.08
C GLU A 39 2.40 -4.01 6.19
N ILE A 40 2.29 -3.29 5.07
CA ILE A 40 2.47 -1.83 5.04
C ILE A 40 1.26 -1.11 5.65
N THR A 41 0.05 -1.48 5.22
CA THR A 41 -1.16 -0.69 5.49
C THR A 41 -1.94 -1.16 6.72
N GLY A 42 -1.71 -2.39 7.19
CA GLY A 42 -2.53 -3.08 8.19
C GLY A 42 -3.87 -3.60 7.67
N VAL A 43 -4.20 -3.40 6.38
CA VAL A 43 -5.50 -3.72 5.79
C VAL A 43 -5.40 -4.92 4.86
N ASP A 44 -6.34 -5.86 4.95
CA ASP A 44 -6.46 -6.95 3.98
C ASP A 44 -6.83 -6.39 2.59
N TYR A 45 -6.06 -6.75 1.56
CA TYR A 45 -6.24 -6.24 0.19
C TYR A 45 -7.65 -6.51 -0.38
N ASP A 46 -8.25 -7.64 -0.04
CA ASP A 46 -9.57 -8.03 -0.53
C ASP A 46 -10.72 -7.37 0.26
N THR A 47 -10.40 -6.57 1.29
CA THR A 47 -11.41 -5.75 1.97
C THR A 47 -11.93 -4.70 0.98
N PRO A 48 -13.24 -4.51 0.82
CA PRO A 48 -13.76 -3.44 -0.02
C PRO A 48 -13.27 -2.09 0.53
N THR A 49 -12.43 -1.41 -0.24
CA THR A 49 -12.13 0.00 0.00
C THR A 49 -13.43 0.75 -0.24
N VAL A 50 -14.04 1.28 0.82
CA VAL A 50 -15.10 2.27 0.68
C VAL A 50 -14.44 3.45 -0.02
N ALA A 51 -14.65 3.57 -1.33
CA ALA A 51 -14.20 4.70 -2.11
C ALA A 51 -14.70 5.95 -1.40
N GLN A 52 -13.79 6.78 -0.91
CA GLN A 52 -14.18 8.05 -0.32
C GLN A 52 -14.85 8.85 -1.44
N THR A 53 -16.15 9.10 -1.27
CA THR A 53 -16.92 10.00 -2.13
C THR A 53 -16.22 11.35 -2.13
N VAL A 54 -15.79 11.78 -3.33
CA VAL A 54 -15.27 13.11 -3.66
C VAL A 54 -16.19 14.22 -3.19
#